data_AF-A0A3P9KF47-F1
#
_entry.id   AF-A0A3P9KF47-F1
#
_cell.length_a   1.000
_cell.length_b   1.000
_cell.length_c   1.000
_cell.angle_alpha   90.00
_cell.angle_beta   90.00
_cell.angle_gamma   90.00
#
_symmetry.space_group_name_H-M   'P 1'
#
loop_
_entity.id
_entity.type
_entity.pdbx_description
1 polymer ?
#
loop_
_entity_poly.entity_id
_entity_poly.type
_entity_poly.pdbx_seq_one_letter_code
_entity_poly.pdbx_strand_id
1 'polypeptide(L)'
;MNILPKKSWHVRNKDNVARVRRDEAKAAEEEREAKRRVERAEQEARTEYLRRKARAGLQSVESTGDDGSQSGGHVEHLNLFPLEESSDKKGNEEYLKEKKEETEKQERAIGLLVSLGPQPGTEVTPWYMQSSAEKEEEEESEKSKGIIEEEKAKKDRRLKESLDPLKDMKKALGESERRHHKSKKKERGDKGEKRSSGESSLERLRAERLQREAEERRRAQALLEQRSGKRKDATREMDDRDRPYNNAYFPEIARKRQRRDRESWRDEILKS
;
A
#
# COMPACT_ATOMS: atom_id res chain seq x y z
N MET A 1 -6.05 -33.79 18.55
CA MET A 1 -6.66 -32.94 17.48
C MET A 1 -5.79 -31.72 17.25
N ASN A 2 -5.49 -31.37 16.00
CA ASN A 2 -4.75 -30.14 15.67
C ASN A 2 -5.74 -28.96 15.51
N ILE A 3 -5.68 -28.00 16.42
CA ILE A 3 -6.57 -26.82 16.44
C ILE A 3 -5.95 -25.59 15.79
N LEU A 4 -4.67 -25.65 15.42
CA LEU A 4 -3.91 -24.53 14.89
C LEU A 4 -4.49 -23.97 13.57
N PRO A 5 -4.93 -24.79 12.60
CA PRO A 5 -5.52 -24.28 11.35
C PRO A 5 -6.81 -23.48 11.56
N LYS A 6 -7.52 -23.71 12.68
CA LYS A 6 -8.77 -23.02 13.03
C LYS A 6 -8.53 -21.65 13.68
N LYS A 7 -7.28 -21.27 13.92
CA LYS A 7 -6.93 -19.98 14.52
C LYS A 7 -6.63 -18.96 13.42
N SER A 8 -7.24 -17.79 13.52
CA SER A 8 -7.07 -16.68 12.57
C SER A 8 -5.64 -16.16 12.48
N TRP A 9 -4.80 -16.37 13.50
CA TRP A 9 -3.40 -15.95 13.52
C TRP A 9 -2.43 -16.99 12.94
N HIS A 10 -2.91 -18.17 12.51
CA HIS A 10 -2.02 -19.21 12.01
C HIS A 10 -1.32 -18.78 10.73
N VAL A 11 0.01 -18.64 10.77
CA VAL A 11 0.84 -18.12 9.68
C VAL A 11 0.64 -18.88 8.37
N ARG A 12 0.44 -20.19 8.43
CA ARG A 12 0.27 -21.05 7.24
C ARG A 12 -1.15 -21.07 6.67
N ASN A 13 -2.10 -20.37 7.30
CA ASN A 13 -3.43 -20.22 6.70
C ASN A 13 -3.32 -19.46 5.37
N LYS A 14 -3.99 -19.97 4.34
CA LYS A 14 -3.95 -19.41 2.99
C LYS A 14 -4.25 -17.91 2.98
N ASP A 15 -5.20 -17.46 3.79
CA ASP A 15 -5.59 -16.05 3.91
C ASP A 15 -4.48 -15.19 4.51
N ASN A 16 -3.75 -15.71 5.50
CA ASN A 16 -2.62 -15.01 6.11
C ASN A 16 -1.44 -14.94 5.15
N VAL A 17 -1.14 -16.03 4.45
CA VAL A 17 -0.08 -16.04 3.44
C VAL A 17 -0.42 -15.10 2.29
N ALA A 18 -1.69 -15.05 1.84
CA ALA A 18 -2.13 -14.11 0.82
C ALA A 18 -2.01 -12.65 1.26
N ARG A 19 -2.31 -12.35 2.54
CA ARG A 19 -2.10 -11.01 3.12
C ARG A 19 -0.63 -10.63 3.13
N VAL A 20 0.24 -11.51 3.62
CA VAL A 20 1.70 -11.30 3.61
C VAL A 20 2.21 -11.05 2.20
N ARG A 21 1.80 -11.86 1.22
CA ARG A 21 2.18 -11.66 -0.19
C ARG A 21 1.72 -10.32 -0.75
N ARG A 22 0.52 -9.84 -0.39
CA ARG A 22 0.03 -8.53 -0.82
C ARG A 22 0.89 -7.41 -0.21
N ASP A 23 1.20 -7.52 1.07
CA ASP A 23 2.00 -6.53 1.77
C ASP A 23 3.45 -6.51 1.26
N GLU A 24 4.04 -7.67 0.98
CA GLU A 24 5.34 -7.84 0.34
C GLU A 24 5.35 -7.28 -1.09
N ALA A 25 4.32 -7.57 -1.89
CA ALA A 25 4.19 -7.04 -3.24
C ALA A 25 4.09 -5.51 -3.23
N LYS A 26 3.28 -4.95 -2.32
CA LYS A 26 3.15 -3.50 -2.16
C LYS A 26 4.47 -2.86 -1.74
N ALA A 27 5.17 -3.45 -0.78
CA ALA A 27 6.49 -2.97 -0.37
C ALA A 27 7.50 -3.02 -1.52
N ALA A 28 7.48 -4.08 -2.34
CA ALA A 28 8.34 -4.20 -3.51
C ALA A 28 8.01 -3.17 -4.61
N GLU A 29 6.73 -2.84 -4.81
CA GLU A 29 6.31 -1.78 -5.74
C GLU A 29 6.79 -0.39 -5.25
N GLU A 30 6.58 -0.06 -3.98
CA GLU A 30 7.03 1.21 -3.39
C GLU A 30 8.57 1.36 -3.48
N GLU A 31 9.33 0.29 -3.25
CA GLU A 31 10.79 0.31 -3.40
C GLU A 31 11.23 0.52 -4.86
N ARG A 32 10.54 -0.10 -5.82
CA ARG A 32 10.80 0.12 -7.25
C ARG A 32 10.51 1.55 -7.67
N GLU A 33 9.41 2.14 -7.21
CA GLU A 33 9.09 3.54 -7.49
C GLU A 33 10.10 4.50 -6.88
N ALA A 34 10.55 4.23 -5.64
CA ALA A 34 11.59 5.01 -4.99
C ALA A 34 12.92 4.94 -5.78
N LYS A 35 13.34 3.75 -6.20
CA LYS A 35 14.53 3.57 -7.05
C LYS A 35 14.43 4.34 -8.37
N ARG A 36 13.29 4.22 -9.06
CA ARG A 36 13.05 4.99 -10.30
C ARG A 36 13.14 6.51 -10.09
N ARG A 37 12.71 7.00 -8.93
CA ARG A 37 12.81 8.43 -8.58
C ARG A 37 14.26 8.83 -8.35
N VAL A 38 15.03 8.01 -7.63
CA VAL A 38 16.46 8.24 -7.37
C VAL A 38 17.24 8.21 -8.68
N GLU A 39 17.03 7.22 -9.54
CA GLU A 39 17.69 7.11 -10.85
C GLU A 39 17.40 8.32 -11.73
N ARG A 40 16.15 8.81 -11.76
CA ARG A 40 15.81 10.04 -12.50
C ARG A 40 16.54 11.25 -11.93
N ALA A 41 16.54 11.41 -10.61
CA ALA A 41 17.22 12.52 -9.95
C ALA A 41 18.74 12.46 -10.19
N GLU A 42 19.34 11.26 -10.22
CA GLU A 42 20.75 11.06 -10.54
C GLU A 42 21.07 11.41 -11.99
N GLN A 43 20.22 10.99 -12.94
CA GLN A 43 20.36 11.38 -14.34
C GLN A 43 20.28 12.90 -14.50
N GLU A 44 19.28 13.54 -13.89
CA GLU A 44 19.12 15.00 -13.88
C GLU A 44 20.33 15.69 -13.25
N ALA A 45 20.79 15.25 -12.08
CA ALA A 45 21.96 15.81 -11.40
C ALA A 45 23.24 15.67 -12.24
N ARG A 46 23.45 14.51 -12.88
CA ARG A 46 24.60 14.27 -13.76
C ARG A 46 24.57 15.20 -14.97
N THR A 47 23.42 15.35 -15.61
CA THR A 47 23.27 16.26 -16.76
C THR A 47 23.43 17.73 -16.34
N GLU A 48 22.90 18.12 -15.18
CA GLU A 48 23.07 19.47 -14.65
C GLU A 48 24.53 19.76 -14.31
N TYR A 49 25.24 18.81 -13.70
CA TYR A 49 26.67 18.93 -13.41
C TYR A 49 27.48 19.15 -14.70
N LEU A 50 27.22 18.38 -15.75
CA LEU A 50 27.88 18.56 -17.05
C LEU A 50 27.54 19.92 -17.68
N ARG A 51 26.27 20.35 -17.60
CA ARG A 51 25.85 21.68 -18.08
C ARG A 51 26.53 22.82 -17.33
N ARG A 52 26.61 22.73 -16.00
CA ARG A 52 27.31 23.71 -15.16
C ARG A 52 28.80 23.75 -15.48
N LYS A 53 29.44 22.59 -15.65
CA LYS A 53 30.85 22.51 -16.03
C LYS A 53 31.12 23.15 -17.40
N ALA A 54 30.26 22.90 -18.39
CA ALA A 54 30.37 23.54 -19.71
C ALA A 54 30.19 25.06 -19.63
N ARG A 55 29.19 25.55 -18.87
CA ARG A 55 28.96 26.98 -18.65
C ARG A 55 30.13 27.66 -17.94
N ALA A 56 30.71 27.01 -16.92
CA ALA A 56 31.87 27.53 -16.22
C ALA A 56 33.10 27.66 -17.14
N GLY A 57 33.30 26.71 -18.07
CA GLY A 57 34.36 26.79 -19.07
C GLY A 57 34.15 27.91 -20.12
N LEU A 58 32.90 28.26 -20.44
CA LEU A 58 32.59 29.40 -21.30
C LEU A 58 32.81 30.73 -20.58
N GLN A 59 32.34 30.85 -19.33
CA GLN A 59 32.51 32.06 -18.52
C GLN A 59 33.98 32.35 -18.19
N SER A 60 34.82 31.31 -18.05
CA SER A 60 36.25 31.51 -17.87
C SER A 60 36.92 32.09 -19.12
N VAL A 61 36.39 31.83 -20.31
CA VAL A 61 36.90 32.42 -21.56
C VAL A 61 36.42 33.87 -21.72
N GLU A 62 35.16 34.16 -21.38
CA GLU A 62 34.59 35.52 -21.39
C GLU A 62 35.24 36.48 -20.38
N SER A 63 35.71 36.00 -19.22
CA SER A 63 36.36 36.86 -18.21
C SER A 63 37.83 37.19 -18.50
N THR A 64 38.43 36.61 -19.55
CA THR A 64 39.83 36.87 -19.97
C THR A 64 39.94 37.59 -21.32
N GLY A 65 38.84 38.11 -21.85
CA GLY A 65 38.81 38.79 -23.15
C GLY A 65 38.04 40.10 -23.12
N ASP A 66 38.56 41.09 -22.41
CA ASP A 66 38.24 42.51 -22.66
C ASP A 66 39.51 43.20 -23.18
N ASP A 67 39.73 43.07 -24.49
CA ASP A 67 40.25 44.18 -25.31
C ASP A 67 39.89 43.94 -26.78
N GLY A 68 39.11 44.87 -27.34
CA GLY A 68 39.16 45.15 -28.78
C GLY A 68 38.07 44.57 -29.68
N SER A 69 37.20 45.48 -30.11
CA SER A 69 36.68 45.61 -31.49
C SER A 69 35.27 45.11 -31.82
N GLN A 70 34.48 46.10 -32.24
CA GLN A 70 33.21 46.04 -32.94
C GLN A 70 33.24 45.10 -34.15
N SER A 71 32.15 44.37 -34.41
CA SER A 71 31.50 44.41 -35.73
C SER A 71 30.12 43.74 -35.69
N GLY A 72 29.15 44.41 -36.30
CA GLY A 72 27.80 43.90 -36.48
C GLY A 72 27.76 42.80 -37.53
N GLY A 73 26.96 41.78 -37.26
CA GLY A 73 26.57 40.77 -38.22
C GLY A 73 25.47 39.92 -37.59
N HIS A 74 24.29 39.92 -38.21
CA HIS A 74 23.23 38.96 -37.92
C HIS A 74 23.77 37.56 -38.21
N VAL A 75 24.23 36.87 -37.16
CA VAL A 75 24.68 35.48 -37.27
C VAL A 75 23.42 34.62 -37.37
N GLU A 76 23.00 34.33 -38.60
CA GLU A 76 22.13 33.17 -38.83
C GLU A 76 22.84 31.96 -38.23
N HIS A 77 22.18 31.27 -37.30
CA HIS A 77 22.68 30.04 -36.71
C HIS A 77 23.04 29.08 -37.84
N LEU A 78 24.34 28.92 -38.11
CA LEU A 78 24.83 27.87 -38.99
C LEU A 78 24.42 26.54 -38.35
N ASN A 79 23.43 25.89 -38.95
CA ASN A 79 23.04 24.53 -38.60
C ASN A 79 24.17 23.60 -39.03
N LEU A 80 25.19 23.50 -38.18
CA LEU A 80 26.35 22.64 -38.38
C LEU A 80 25.96 21.15 -38.39
N PHE A 81 24.74 20.85 -37.93
CA PHE A 81 24.06 19.58 -38.10
C PHE A 81 22.69 19.85 -38.72
N PRO A 82 22.53 19.70 -40.04
CA PRO A 82 21.21 19.45 -40.61
C PRO A 82 20.61 18.30 -39.79
N LEU A 83 19.35 18.43 -39.38
CA LEU A 83 18.62 17.39 -38.68
C LEU A 83 18.31 16.25 -39.68
N GLU A 84 19.36 15.62 -40.19
CA GLU A 84 19.29 14.35 -40.88
C GLU A 84 18.90 13.35 -39.81
N GLU A 85 17.63 12.96 -39.85
CA GLU A 85 17.21 11.60 -39.50
C GLU A 85 18.34 10.63 -39.88
N SER A 86 18.69 9.69 -38.98
CA SER A 86 19.71 8.64 -39.17
C SER A 86 21.18 8.99 -38.84
N SER A 87 21.48 9.14 -37.56
CA SER A 87 22.63 8.40 -37.04
C SER A 87 22.17 7.50 -35.92
N ASP A 88 22.07 6.24 -36.30
CA ASP A 88 21.83 5.08 -35.47
C ASP A 88 22.36 5.26 -34.06
N LYS A 89 21.44 5.32 -33.11
CA LYS A 89 21.73 4.80 -31.78
C LYS A 89 22.04 3.32 -31.99
N LYS A 90 23.30 3.00 -32.29
CA LYS A 90 23.88 1.68 -32.06
C LYS A 90 23.97 1.47 -30.55
N GLY A 91 22.82 1.48 -29.89
CA GLY A 91 22.61 0.80 -28.62
C GLY A 91 22.62 -0.69 -28.93
N ASN A 92 23.06 -1.48 -27.95
CA ASN A 92 23.26 -2.93 -28.06
C ASN A 92 22.13 -3.57 -28.89
N GLU A 93 22.47 -4.17 -30.04
CA GLU A 93 21.47 -4.73 -30.97
C GLU A 93 20.59 -5.78 -30.27
N GLU A 94 21.16 -6.44 -29.27
CA GLU A 94 20.49 -7.38 -28.38
C GLU A 94 19.36 -6.71 -27.58
N TYR A 95 19.55 -5.48 -27.10
CA TYR A 95 18.55 -4.74 -26.31
C TYR A 95 17.34 -4.34 -27.16
N LEU A 96 17.56 -3.98 -28.43
CA LEU A 96 16.46 -3.67 -29.34
C LEU A 96 15.67 -4.92 -29.72
N LYS A 97 16.35 -6.06 -29.88
CA LYS A 97 15.72 -7.37 -30.12
C LYS A 97 14.91 -7.82 -28.89
N GLU A 98 15.48 -7.72 -27.70
CA GLU A 98 14.81 -8.07 -26.44
C GLU A 98 13.55 -7.23 -26.23
N LYS A 99 13.63 -5.91 -26.44
CA LYS A 99 12.45 -5.04 -26.36
C LYS A 99 11.37 -5.42 -27.36
N LYS A 100 11.75 -5.79 -28.57
CA LYS A 100 10.82 -6.22 -29.61
C LYS A 100 10.15 -7.55 -29.24
N GLU A 101 10.92 -8.49 -28.70
CA GLU A 101 10.38 -9.76 -28.20
C GLU A 101 9.44 -9.57 -26.99
N GLU A 102 9.74 -8.64 -26.09
CA GLU A 102 8.85 -8.29 -24.99
C GLU A 102 7.52 -7.72 -25.49
N THR A 103 7.56 -6.81 -26.47
CA THR A 103 6.34 -6.28 -27.08
C THR A 103 5.56 -7.37 -27.81
N GLU A 104 6.22 -8.25 -28.56
CA GLU A 104 5.57 -9.37 -29.24
C GLU A 104 4.98 -10.38 -28.25
N LYS A 105 5.64 -10.64 -27.10
CA LYS A 105 5.10 -11.48 -26.03
C LYS A 105 3.86 -10.85 -25.39
N GLN A 106 3.87 -9.54 -25.17
CA GLN A 106 2.70 -8.81 -24.66
C GLN A 106 1.56 -8.84 -25.66
N GLU A 107 1.83 -8.61 -26.94
CA GLU A 107 0.83 -8.68 -28.01
C GLU A 107 0.29 -10.10 -28.20
N ARG A 108 1.14 -11.14 -28.08
CA ARG A 108 0.71 -12.56 -28.06
C ARG A 108 -0.17 -12.85 -26.85
N ALA A 109 0.20 -12.37 -25.67
CA ALA A 109 -0.56 -12.58 -24.44
C ALA A 109 -1.90 -11.84 -24.45
N ILE A 110 -1.97 -10.65 -25.07
CA ILE A 110 -3.19 -9.88 -25.29
C ILE A 110 -4.04 -10.51 -26.41
N GLY A 111 -3.45 -11.34 -27.28
CA GLY A 111 -4.11 -11.92 -28.44
C GLY A 111 -4.20 -10.96 -29.64
N LEU A 112 -3.34 -9.94 -29.69
CA LEU A 112 -3.18 -9.06 -30.86
C LEU A 112 -2.24 -9.72 -31.91
N LEU A 113 -1.12 -10.28 -31.44
CA LEU A 113 -0.22 -11.08 -32.26
C LEU A 113 -0.61 -12.55 -32.14
N VAL A 114 -1.77 -12.92 -32.70
CA VAL A 114 -2.17 -14.32 -32.83
C VAL A 114 -1.42 -14.89 -34.02
N SER A 115 -0.38 -15.68 -33.75
CA SER A 115 0.23 -16.52 -34.77
C SER A 115 -0.85 -17.46 -35.31
N LEU A 116 -1.21 -17.27 -36.57
CA LEU A 116 -2.20 -18.06 -37.28
C LEU A 116 -1.68 -19.50 -37.44
N GLY A 117 -1.95 -20.35 -36.45
CA GLY A 117 -1.59 -21.76 -36.45
C GLY A 117 -0.97 -22.24 -35.13
N PRO A 118 -1.02 -23.54 -34.84
CA PRO A 118 -0.24 -24.15 -33.75
C PRO A 118 1.24 -23.84 -33.93
N GLN A 119 1.95 -23.55 -32.84
CA GLN A 119 3.39 -23.32 -32.88
C GLN A 119 4.09 -24.57 -33.45
N PRO A 120 5.16 -24.44 -34.26
CA PRO A 120 5.94 -25.59 -34.69
C PRO A 120 6.50 -26.30 -33.44
N GLY A 121 6.07 -27.54 -33.19
CA GLY A 121 6.40 -28.30 -31.99
C GLY A 121 5.30 -28.37 -30.92
N THR A 122 4.19 -27.64 -31.07
CA THR A 122 2.94 -27.87 -30.33
C THR A 122 1.90 -28.46 -31.26
N GLU A 123 2.28 -29.50 -32.01
CA GLU A 123 1.31 -30.31 -32.72
C GLU A 123 0.47 -31.00 -31.66
N VAL A 124 -0.71 -30.44 -31.38
CA VAL A 124 -1.73 -31.08 -30.56
C VAL A 124 -1.99 -32.42 -31.22
N THR A 125 -1.63 -33.51 -30.53
CA THR A 125 -1.90 -34.87 -30.98
C THR A 125 -3.37 -34.95 -31.35
N PRO A 126 -3.70 -35.20 -32.63
CA PRO A 126 -5.09 -35.23 -33.06
C PRO A 126 -5.87 -36.25 -32.23
N TRP A 127 -7.15 -35.99 -31.94
CA TRP A 127 -8.01 -36.84 -31.11
C TRP A 127 -8.09 -38.32 -31.57
N TYR A 128 -7.72 -38.61 -32.82
CA TYR A 128 -7.65 -39.95 -33.40
C TYR A 128 -6.31 -40.68 -33.15
N MET A 129 -5.28 -39.98 -32.68
CA MET A 129 -3.97 -40.55 -32.28
C MET A 129 -3.78 -40.63 -30.77
N GLN A 130 -4.62 -39.95 -29.97
CA GLN A 130 -4.59 -40.04 -28.52
C GLN A 130 -4.96 -41.47 -28.07
N SER A 131 -4.15 -42.01 -27.16
CA SER A 131 -4.43 -43.29 -26.51
C SER A 131 -5.67 -43.19 -25.62
N SER A 132 -6.34 -44.32 -25.35
CA SER A 132 -7.52 -44.35 -24.48
C SER A 132 -7.24 -43.78 -23.07
N ALA A 133 -6.00 -43.89 -22.57
CA ALA A 133 -5.60 -43.30 -21.30
C ALA A 133 -5.54 -41.76 -21.34
N GLU A 134 -5.05 -41.17 -22.43
CA GLU A 134 -4.99 -39.71 -22.60
C GLU A 134 -6.39 -39.10 -22.76
N LYS A 135 -7.34 -39.84 -23.38
CA LYS A 135 -8.74 -39.42 -23.47
C LYS A 135 -9.43 -39.37 -22.11
N GLU A 136 -9.14 -40.33 -21.24
CA GLU A 136 -9.71 -40.36 -19.88
C GLU A 136 -9.19 -39.18 -19.03
N GLU A 137 -7.89 -38.87 -19.12
CA GLU A 137 -7.30 -37.71 -18.43
C GLU A 137 -7.83 -36.36 -18.96
N GLU A 138 -8.01 -36.23 -20.28
CA GLU A 138 -8.53 -35.01 -20.89
C GLU A 138 -9.98 -34.77 -20.46
N GLU A 139 -10.84 -35.81 -20.47
CA GLU A 139 -12.21 -35.74 -19.99
C GLU A 139 -12.33 -35.37 -18.50
N GLU A 140 -11.45 -35.90 -17.64
CA GLU A 140 -11.43 -35.54 -16.22
C GLU A 140 -11.00 -34.08 -16.03
N SER A 141 -10.02 -33.62 -16.83
CA SER A 141 -9.58 -32.23 -16.83
C SER A 141 -10.68 -31.27 -17.29
N GLU A 142 -11.46 -31.64 -18.31
CA GLU A 142 -12.58 -30.84 -18.82
C GLU A 142 -13.73 -30.78 -17.82
N LYS A 143 -14.07 -31.91 -17.18
CA LYS A 143 -15.08 -31.96 -16.10
C LYS A 143 -14.66 -31.06 -14.93
N SER A 144 -13.37 -31.07 -14.56
CA SER A 144 -12.86 -30.19 -13.49
C SER A 144 -12.93 -28.70 -13.86
N LYS A 145 -12.62 -28.35 -15.11
CA LYS A 145 -12.72 -26.97 -15.64
C LYS A 145 -14.17 -26.51 -15.67
N GLY A 146 -15.11 -27.37 -16.11
CA GLY A 146 -16.54 -27.08 -16.12
C GLY A 146 -17.10 -26.79 -14.72
N ILE A 147 -16.66 -27.53 -13.69
CA ILE A 147 -17.06 -27.27 -12.30
C ILE A 147 -16.53 -25.91 -11.81
N ILE A 148 -15.29 -25.56 -12.17
CA ILE A 148 -14.68 -24.27 -11.80
C ILE A 148 -15.40 -23.11 -12.51
N GLU A 149 -15.78 -23.29 -13.76
CA GLU A 149 -16.52 -22.30 -14.54
C GLU A 149 -17.95 -22.11 -14.02
N GLU A 150 -18.64 -23.20 -13.67
CA GLU A 150 -19.97 -23.14 -13.07
C GLU A 150 -19.94 -22.44 -11.70
N GLU A 151 -18.91 -22.69 -10.89
CA GLU A 151 -18.69 -21.96 -9.63
C GLU A 151 -18.47 -20.46 -9.85
N LYS A 152 -17.69 -20.08 -10.87
CA LYS A 152 -17.45 -18.68 -11.23
C LYS A 152 -18.75 -18.02 -11.69
N ALA A 153 -19.54 -18.68 -12.53
CA ALA A 153 -20.84 -18.19 -12.99
C ALA A 153 -21.82 -18.01 -11.83
N LYS A 154 -21.85 -18.93 -10.85
CA LYS A 154 -22.67 -18.79 -9.62
C LYS A 154 -22.22 -17.61 -8.76
N LYS A 155 -20.91 -17.38 -8.61
CA LYS A 155 -20.35 -16.23 -7.88
C LYS A 155 -20.67 -14.91 -8.57
N ASP A 156 -20.49 -14.85 -9.89
CA ASP A 156 -20.82 -13.69 -10.70
C ASP A 156 -22.32 -13.38 -10.69
N ARG A 157 -23.17 -14.42 -10.77
CA ARG A 157 -24.62 -14.25 -10.61
C ARG A 157 -24.98 -13.68 -9.24
N ARG A 158 -24.39 -14.18 -8.15
CA ARG A 158 -24.59 -13.62 -6.80
C ARG A 158 -24.11 -12.18 -6.68
N LEU A 159 -23.01 -11.83 -7.32
CA LEU A 159 -22.48 -10.46 -7.34
C LEU A 159 -23.45 -9.53 -8.08
N LYS A 160 -23.88 -9.90 -9.29
CA LYS A 160 -24.88 -9.17 -10.08
C LYS A 160 -26.18 -9.00 -9.29
N GLU A 161 -26.62 -10.07 -8.64
CA GLU A 161 -27.78 -10.06 -7.76
C GLU A 161 -27.61 -9.14 -6.54
N SER A 162 -26.42 -8.99 -5.98
CA SER A 162 -26.17 -8.08 -4.84
C SER A 162 -26.00 -6.62 -5.26
N LEU A 163 -25.61 -6.38 -6.52
CA LEU A 163 -25.41 -5.05 -7.09
C LEU A 163 -26.64 -4.55 -7.85
N ASP A 164 -27.74 -5.30 -7.84
CA ASP A 164 -28.99 -4.92 -8.47
C ASP A 164 -29.81 -3.98 -7.55
N PRO A 165 -29.98 -2.69 -7.93
CA PRO A 165 -30.72 -1.72 -7.11
C PRO A 165 -32.19 -2.12 -6.91
N LEU A 166 -32.78 -2.91 -7.80
CA LEU A 166 -34.16 -3.39 -7.64
C LEU A 166 -34.30 -4.33 -6.45
N LYS A 167 -33.26 -5.10 -6.11
CA LYS A 167 -33.27 -5.98 -4.94
C LYS A 167 -33.17 -5.20 -3.64
N ASP A 168 -32.39 -4.12 -3.63
CA ASP A 168 -32.31 -3.20 -2.49
C ASP A 168 -33.62 -2.45 -2.29
N MET A 169 -34.28 -2.02 -3.36
CA MET A 169 -35.60 -1.40 -3.31
C MET A 169 -36.66 -2.38 -2.78
N LYS A 170 -36.71 -3.62 -3.28
CA LYS A 170 -37.64 -4.66 -2.78
C LYS A 170 -37.42 -4.97 -1.30
N LYS A 171 -36.16 -4.96 -0.84
CA LYS A 171 -35.81 -5.12 0.57
C LYS A 171 -36.26 -3.92 1.41
N ALA A 172 -36.09 -2.70 0.91
CA ALA A 172 -36.55 -1.47 1.57
C ALA A 172 -38.09 -1.38 1.63
N LEU A 173 -38.78 -1.90 0.63
CA LEU A 173 -40.24 -2.01 0.59
C LEU A 173 -40.80 -3.12 1.51
N GLY A 174 -39.93 -3.96 2.10
CA GLY A 174 -40.34 -5.08 2.94
C GLY A 174 -41.04 -6.21 2.18
N GLU A 175 -40.92 -6.23 0.85
CA GLU A 175 -41.50 -7.23 -0.04
C GLU A 175 -40.62 -8.49 -0.16
N SER A 176 -39.71 -8.71 0.80
CA SER A 176 -39.05 -9.99 0.91
C SER A 176 -40.11 -11.03 1.29
N GLU A 177 -40.38 -11.99 0.40
CA GLU A 177 -41.24 -13.14 0.66
C GLU A 177 -41.09 -13.59 2.11
N ARG A 178 -42.17 -13.47 2.89
CA ARG A 178 -42.22 -13.87 4.29
C ARG A 178 -41.94 -15.37 4.36
N ARG A 179 -40.67 -15.76 4.46
CA ARG A 179 -40.30 -17.13 4.81
C ARG A 179 -40.81 -17.37 6.23
N HIS A 180 -41.90 -18.13 6.31
CA HIS A 180 -42.62 -18.47 7.51
C HIS A 180 -41.75 -19.36 8.42
N HIS A 181 -40.79 -18.76 9.13
CA HIS A 181 -40.09 -19.41 10.22
C HIS A 181 -40.92 -19.21 11.50
N LYS A 182 -41.64 -20.28 11.87
CA LYS A 182 -42.42 -20.38 13.11
C LYS A 182 -41.45 -20.48 14.31
N SER A 183 -40.91 -19.36 14.78
CA SER A 183 -40.12 -19.32 16.02
C SER A 183 -41.03 -19.02 17.20
N LYS A 184 -40.93 -19.88 18.22
CA LYS A 184 -41.75 -19.85 19.43
C LYS A 184 -41.52 -18.56 20.22
N LYS A 185 -42.64 -17.94 20.58
CA LYS A 185 -42.83 -16.85 21.54
C LYS A 185 -42.01 -17.09 22.83
N LYS A 186 -41.10 -16.16 23.15
CA LYS A 186 -40.63 -15.92 24.52
C LYS A 186 -40.81 -14.45 24.84
N GLU A 187 -41.95 -14.12 25.45
CA GLU A 187 -42.13 -12.88 26.18
C GLU A 187 -41.21 -12.88 27.40
N ARG A 188 -40.31 -11.89 27.49
CA ARG A 188 -40.14 -11.07 28.70
C ARG A 188 -39.71 -9.68 28.23
N GLY A 189 -40.54 -8.70 28.57
CA GLY A 189 -40.32 -7.31 28.21
C GLY A 189 -39.15 -6.69 28.95
N ASP A 190 -38.52 -5.73 28.28
CA ASP A 190 -37.95 -4.58 28.95
C ASP A 190 -38.28 -3.32 28.15
N LYS A 191 -38.63 -2.29 28.90
CA LYS A 191 -39.33 -1.07 28.52
C LYS A 191 -38.26 0.02 28.50
N GLY A 192 -37.72 0.32 27.32
CA GLY A 192 -36.67 1.33 27.13
C GLY A 192 -36.97 2.26 25.96
N GLU A 193 -37.62 3.38 26.27
CA GLU A 193 -37.63 4.66 25.56
C GLU A 193 -37.80 4.69 24.03
N LYS A 194 -39.03 5.05 23.62
CA LYS A 194 -39.25 5.82 22.40
C LYS A 194 -38.46 7.13 22.49
N ARG A 195 -37.33 7.26 21.79
CA ARG A 195 -36.73 8.56 21.48
C ARG A 195 -37.03 8.90 20.02
N SER A 196 -37.88 9.93 19.88
CA SER A 196 -38.00 10.85 18.76
C SER A 196 -37.37 10.41 17.42
N SER A 197 -38.26 9.99 16.53
CA SER A 197 -38.18 10.30 15.10
C SER A 197 -37.55 11.69 14.85
N GLY A 198 -36.45 11.77 14.09
CA GLY A 198 -36.30 12.89 13.16
C GLY A 198 -34.99 13.66 13.06
N GLU A 199 -33.94 13.39 13.85
CA GLU A 199 -32.63 14.04 13.64
C GLU A 199 -31.56 12.98 13.33
N SER A 200 -30.89 13.19 12.21
CA SER A 200 -30.38 12.13 11.34
C SER A 200 -29.23 11.32 11.95
N SER A 201 -29.31 9.98 11.87
CA SER A 201 -28.21 9.06 12.23
C SER A 201 -26.87 9.48 11.60
N LEU A 202 -26.91 10.05 10.40
CA LEU A 202 -25.77 10.63 9.70
C LEU A 202 -25.17 11.86 10.38
N GLU A 203 -25.98 12.77 10.90
CA GLU A 203 -25.52 13.97 11.59
C GLU A 203 -24.87 13.64 12.92
N ARG A 204 -25.33 12.59 13.60
CA ARG A 204 -24.64 12.03 14.77
C ARG A 204 -23.25 11.51 14.43
N LEU A 205 -23.11 10.78 13.31
CA LEU A 205 -21.80 10.30 12.83
C LEU A 205 -20.89 11.45 12.37
N ARG A 206 -21.44 12.53 11.81
CA ARG A 206 -20.68 13.75 11.46
C ARG A 206 -20.21 14.49 12.71
N ALA A 207 -21.07 14.64 13.71
CA ALA A 207 -20.72 15.25 14.99
C ALA A 207 -19.63 14.45 15.72
N GLU A 208 -19.75 13.12 15.74
CA GLU A 208 -18.72 12.23 16.30
C GLU A 208 -17.38 12.36 15.55
N ARG A 209 -17.41 12.43 14.21
CA ARG A 209 -16.22 12.65 13.39
C ARG A 209 -15.57 14.00 13.72
N LEU A 210 -16.34 15.08 13.80
CA LEU A 210 -15.84 16.42 14.14
C LEU A 210 -15.23 16.46 15.54
N GLN A 211 -15.83 15.78 16.51
CA GLN A 211 -15.28 15.67 17.86
C GLN A 211 -13.93 14.94 17.85
N ARG A 212 -13.82 13.82 17.12
CA ARG A 212 -12.58 13.06 17.00
C ARG A 212 -11.48 13.89 16.31
N GLU A 213 -11.81 14.60 15.23
CA GLU A 213 -10.87 15.49 14.54
C GLU A 213 -10.43 16.67 15.42
N ALA A 214 -11.33 17.24 16.23
CA ALA A 214 -11.01 18.32 17.16
C ALA A 214 -10.08 17.84 18.29
N GLU A 215 -10.32 16.65 18.84
CA GLU A 215 -9.45 16.05 19.85
C GLU A 215 -8.05 15.76 19.31
N GLU A 216 -7.94 15.21 18.09
CA GLU A 216 -6.67 14.98 17.41
C GLU A 216 -5.94 16.28 17.09
N ARG A 217 -6.66 17.31 16.61
CA ARG A 217 -6.10 18.65 16.42
C ARG A 217 -5.59 19.25 17.72
N ARG A 218 -6.34 19.15 18.82
CA ARG A 218 -5.91 19.63 20.15
C ARG A 218 -4.65 18.91 20.61
N ARG A 219 -4.59 17.59 20.41
CA ARG A 219 -3.41 16.77 20.74
C ARG A 219 -2.19 17.15 19.90
N ALA A 220 -2.37 17.37 18.60
CA ALA A 220 -1.32 17.82 17.70
C ALA A 220 -0.83 19.23 18.05
N GLN A 221 -1.74 20.15 18.37
CA GLN A 221 -1.41 21.49 18.85
C GLN A 221 -0.63 21.44 20.16
N ALA A 222 -1.04 20.61 21.13
CA ALA A 222 -0.31 20.46 22.39
C ALA A 222 1.15 19.97 22.17
N LEU A 223 1.38 19.04 21.24
CA LEU A 223 2.73 18.61 20.86
C LEU A 223 3.53 19.73 20.17
N LEU A 224 2.86 20.53 19.33
CA LEU A 224 3.48 21.69 18.68
C LEU A 224 3.82 22.80 19.70
N GLU A 225 2.99 23.00 20.72
CA GLU A 225 3.24 23.92 21.84
C GLU A 225 4.43 23.45 22.70
N GLN A 226 4.51 22.15 22.99
CA GLN A 226 5.68 21.55 23.66
C GLN A 226 6.95 21.77 22.82
N ARG A 227 6.88 21.57 21.50
CA ARG A 227 8.02 21.77 20.60
C ARG A 227 8.39 23.23 20.38
N SER A 228 7.41 24.14 20.40
CA SER A 228 7.64 25.58 20.23
C SER A 228 8.16 26.26 21.51
N GLY A 229 8.39 25.51 22.59
CA GLY A 229 9.11 25.96 23.79
C GLY A 229 8.39 27.06 24.59
N LYS A 230 7.12 27.37 24.29
CA LYS A 230 6.35 28.42 24.98
C LYS A 230 5.89 28.02 26.37
N ARG A 231 6.01 26.74 26.74
CA ARG A 231 5.94 26.28 28.13
C ARG A 231 7.29 25.67 28.49
N LYS A 232 8.22 26.51 28.99
CA LYS A 232 9.27 26.02 29.88
C LYS A 232 8.59 25.64 31.20
N ASP A 233 7.85 24.53 31.19
CA ASP A 233 7.50 23.87 32.44
C ASP A 233 8.81 23.45 33.07
N ALA A 234 9.04 23.90 34.30
CA ALA A 234 10.19 23.54 35.11
C ALA A 234 10.23 22.02 35.26
N THR A 235 10.91 21.35 34.34
CA THR A 235 11.46 20.01 34.54
C THR A 235 12.38 20.13 35.74
N ARG A 236 11.82 19.89 36.91
CA ARG A 236 12.57 19.56 38.11
C ARG A 236 13.42 18.36 37.71
N GLU A 237 14.71 18.58 37.47
CA GLU A 237 15.67 17.52 37.18
C GLU A 237 15.57 16.52 38.33
N MET A 238 14.90 15.40 38.09
CA MET A 238 14.84 14.30 39.03
C MET A 238 16.19 13.61 38.91
N ASP A 239 16.97 13.69 39.99
CA ASP A 239 18.24 12.99 40.18
C ASP A 239 18.04 11.50 39.81
N ASP A 240 19.03 10.84 39.22
CA ASP A 240 18.90 9.44 38.77
C ASP A 240 18.53 8.48 39.92
N ARG A 241 18.77 8.89 41.16
CA ARG A 241 18.38 8.19 42.39
C ARG A 241 16.87 8.29 42.72
N ASP A 242 16.18 9.30 42.22
CA ASP A 242 14.74 9.52 42.40
C ASP A 242 13.91 8.90 41.26
N ARG A 243 14.55 8.40 40.20
CA ARG A 243 13.87 7.75 39.07
C ARG A 243 13.47 6.32 39.44
N PRO A 244 12.17 5.96 39.34
CA PRO A 244 11.73 4.59 39.60
C PRO A 244 12.33 3.61 38.60
N TYR A 245 12.82 2.46 39.09
CA TYR A 245 13.28 1.38 38.22
C TYR A 245 12.09 0.70 37.53
N ASN A 246 12.11 0.62 36.20
CA ASN A 246 11.01 0.05 35.42
C ASN A 246 11.09 -1.48 35.37
N ASN A 247 10.41 -2.15 36.31
CA ASN A 247 10.29 -3.61 36.30
C ASN A 247 9.01 -4.06 35.58
N ALA A 248 9.16 -4.65 34.40
CA ALA A 248 8.03 -5.19 33.61
C ALA A 248 7.33 -6.40 34.28
N TYR A 249 8.05 -7.16 35.10
CA TYR A 249 7.55 -8.41 35.69
C TYR A 249 6.93 -8.24 37.09
N PHE A 250 7.27 -7.15 37.81
CA PHE A 250 6.76 -6.86 39.15
C PHE A 250 6.47 -5.36 39.31
N PRO A 251 5.40 -4.85 38.69
CA PRO A 251 5.08 -3.42 38.70
C PRO A 251 4.74 -2.89 40.10
N GLU A 252 4.29 -3.75 41.01
CA GLU A 252 3.96 -3.35 42.39
C GLU A 252 5.20 -2.96 43.20
N ILE A 253 6.34 -3.61 42.94
CA ILE A 253 7.62 -3.31 43.60
C ILE A 253 8.21 -2.01 43.05
N ALA A 254 8.12 -1.81 41.73
CA ALA A 254 8.60 -0.59 41.06
C ALA A 254 7.83 0.68 41.45
N ARG A 255 6.56 0.54 41.86
CA ARG A 255 5.70 1.67 42.25
C ARG A 255 5.85 2.07 43.72
N LYS A 256 6.29 1.17 44.60
CA LYS A 256 6.50 1.49 46.02
C LYS A 256 7.78 2.33 46.17
N ARG A 257 7.62 3.63 46.40
CA ARG A 257 8.72 4.51 46.82
C ARG A 257 9.32 3.96 48.11
N GLN A 258 10.49 3.34 48.04
CA GLN A 258 11.32 3.03 49.20
C GLN A 258 11.97 4.34 49.71
N ARG A 259 11.16 5.31 50.14
CA ARG A 259 11.63 6.29 51.13
C ARG A 259 11.39 5.65 52.49
N ARG A 260 12.25 4.70 52.84
CA ARG A 260 12.41 4.33 54.24
C ARG A 260 13.22 5.46 54.85
N ASP A 261 12.57 6.25 55.68
CA ASP A 261 13.10 7.47 56.27
C ASP A 261 14.52 7.25 56.79
N ARG A 262 15.50 7.87 56.13
CA ARG A 262 16.88 7.96 56.65
C ARG A 262 16.94 8.79 57.94
N GLU A 263 15.85 9.45 58.30
CA GLU A 263 15.67 10.24 59.51
C GLU A 263 15.11 9.41 60.68
N SER A 264 14.38 8.31 60.45
CA SER A 264 13.82 7.50 61.55
C SER A 264 14.90 6.74 62.34
N TRP A 265 16.01 6.39 61.69
CA TRP A 265 17.14 5.74 62.36
C TRP A 265 17.96 6.68 63.25
N ARG A 266 17.86 8.01 63.06
CA ARG A 266 18.55 8.99 63.91
C ARG A 266 17.82 9.22 65.22
N ASP A 267 16.48 9.21 65.19
CA ASP A 267 15.65 9.42 66.38
C ASP A 267 15.58 8.20 67.31
N GLU A 268 15.87 7.00 66.80
CA GLU A 268 15.94 5.76 67.60
C GLU A 268 17.24 5.65 68.41
N ILE A 269 18.34 6.23 67.92
CA ILE A 269 19.66 6.19 68.59
C ILE A 269 19.75 7.24 69.72
N LEU A 270 18.98 8.33 69.64
CA LEU A 270 18.92 9.40 70.65
C LEU A 270 17.92 9.14 71.79
N LYS A 271 17.23 8.00 71.78
CA LYS A 271 16.30 7.56 72.83
C LYS A 271 16.84 6.42 73.71
N SER A 272 18.13 6.11 73.60
CA SER A 272 18.88 5.34 74.61
C SER A 272 19.62 6.27 75.56
#